data_AF-R1DHQ2-F1
#
_entry.id   AF-R1DHQ2-F1
#
_cell.length_a   1.000
_cell.length_b   1.000
_cell.length_c   1.000
_cell.angle_alpha   90.00
_cell.angle_beta   90.00
_cell.angle_gamma   90.00
#
_symmetry.space_group_name_H-M   'P 1'
#
loop_
_entity.id
_entity.type
_entity.pdbx_description
1 polymer ?
#
loop_
_entity_poly.entity_id
_entity_poly.type
_entity_poly.pdbx_seq_one_letter_code
_entity_poly.pdbx_strand_id
1 'polypeptide(L)'
;MKKPTSWQRRKAAKLGLAPAEVQKRCKKKKSLAGPAQALRDACKRAKDASAASRERHRLGQPPQPEDAALAEEYSQAKAALRRALEAEAREKAAAAQKTAAGTIPAEPASTAKGAAAEPASVTPASTAKGVPSGGTEAAAEAPPPPSKKELRRREAAERAVAERAGEGGGDEREPWTCETCGVTILVRPDGRARQQHLQGKAHAKRLRAAPATAASAGAPSAASAPATAAAPAAAPAAVPAAVPAGGGTGYYECKLCSCTLASSAGALHEKGARHRERVQRLAAFLRERSAADAERPLKPGDWICTAASHAPQLVYANRDSCCRAGCGRARAQGLSQSEAATMVARGREGGA
;
A
#
# COMPACT_ATOMS: atom_id res chain seq x y z
N MET A 1 43.03 3.49 30.76
CA MET A 1 41.89 3.89 29.89
C MET A 1 42.29 5.13 29.08
N LYS A 2 42.04 5.17 27.76
CA LYS A 2 42.34 6.38 26.94
C LYS A 2 41.38 7.51 27.32
N LYS A 3 41.91 8.68 27.68
CA LYS A 3 41.11 9.88 27.99
C LYS A 3 40.25 10.28 26.78
N PRO A 4 38.98 10.68 26.96
CA PRO A 4 38.12 11.12 25.84
C PRO A 4 38.72 12.34 25.15
N THR A 5 38.53 12.46 23.83
CA THR A 5 39.05 13.61 23.06
C THR A 5 38.21 14.87 23.32
N SER A 6 38.76 16.05 23.06
CA SER A 6 38.04 17.33 23.22
C SER A 6 36.76 17.41 22.37
N TRP A 7 36.75 16.76 21.21
CA TRP A 7 35.57 16.62 20.36
C TRP A 7 34.49 15.74 21.00
N GLN A 8 34.88 14.60 21.60
CA GLN A 8 33.94 13.71 22.29
C GLN A 8 33.26 14.39 23.47
N ARG A 9 33.99 15.21 24.25
CA ARG A 9 33.43 16.00 25.36
C ARG A 9 32.41 17.03 24.90
N ARG A 10 32.73 17.81 23.86
CA ARG A 10 31.78 18.80 23.29
C ARG A 10 30.50 18.15 22.77
N LYS A 11 30.65 16.99 22.13
CA LYS A 11 29.51 16.23 21.60
C LYS A 11 28.67 15.59 22.71
N ALA A 12 29.31 15.11 23.78
CA ALA A 12 28.66 14.62 24.98
C ALA A 12 27.81 15.71 25.65
N ALA A 13 28.39 16.90 25.85
CA ALA A 13 27.67 18.05 26.39
C ALA A 13 26.47 18.47 25.52
N LYS A 14 26.64 18.53 24.19
CA LYS A 14 25.56 18.90 23.27
C LYS A 14 24.40 17.89 23.25
N LEU A 15 24.66 16.63 23.56
CA LEU A 15 23.67 15.55 23.55
C LEU A 15 23.14 15.18 24.94
N GLY A 16 23.64 15.82 26.01
CA GLY A 16 23.31 15.44 27.39
C GLY A 16 23.72 14.01 27.75
N LEU A 17 24.77 13.46 27.12
CA LEU A 17 25.22 12.07 27.34
C LEU A 17 26.57 12.01 28.03
N ALA A 18 26.85 10.90 28.73
CA ALA A 18 28.18 10.66 29.29
C ALA A 18 29.23 10.50 28.17
N PRO A 19 30.46 11.04 28.32
CA PRO A 19 31.52 10.91 27.32
C PRO A 19 31.85 9.45 26.92
N ALA A 20 31.73 8.52 27.86
CA ALA A 20 31.91 7.09 27.62
C ALA A 20 30.85 6.52 26.65
N GLU A 21 29.62 7.02 26.71
CA GLU A 21 28.53 6.59 25.84
C GLU A 21 28.69 7.13 24.42
N VAL A 22 29.16 8.37 24.28
CA VAL A 22 29.55 8.95 22.99
C VAL A 22 30.71 8.17 22.36
N GLN A 23 31.68 7.71 23.16
CA GLN A 23 32.79 6.88 22.68
C GLN A 23 32.30 5.51 22.17
N LYS A 24 31.38 4.85 22.88
CA LYS A 24 30.73 3.59 22.43
C LYS A 24 29.98 3.81 21.12
N ARG A 25 29.18 4.89 21.01
CA ARG A 25 28.46 5.25 19.78
C ARG A 25 29.40 5.55 18.60
N CYS A 26 30.54 6.21 18.83
CA CYS A 26 31.52 6.47 17.77
C CYS A 26 32.24 5.21 17.28
N LYS A 27 32.60 4.31 18.19
CA LYS A 27 33.23 3.02 17.84
C LYS A 27 32.26 2.16 17.02
N LYS A 28 30.98 2.15 17.40
CA LYS A 28 29.90 1.50 16.66
C LYS A 28 29.62 2.12 15.30
N LYS A 29 29.69 3.46 15.18
CA LYS A 29 29.56 4.13 13.89
C LYS A 29 30.74 3.82 12.95
N LYS A 30 31.92 3.53 13.51
CA LYS A 30 33.11 3.14 12.75
C LYS A 30 33.04 1.70 12.22
N SER A 31 32.40 0.77 12.92
CA SER A 31 32.19 -0.61 12.42
C SER A 31 31.18 -0.68 11.27
N LEU A 32 30.16 0.18 11.28
CA LEU A 32 29.20 0.29 10.17
C LEU A 32 29.73 1.10 8.98
N ALA A 33 30.84 1.83 9.15
CA ALA A 33 31.37 2.71 8.12
C ALA A 33 31.82 1.93 6.87
N GLY A 34 32.38 0.72 7.03
CA GLY A 34 32.85 -0.12 5.92
C GLY A 34 31.70 -0.56 5.00
N PRO A 35 30.73 -1.36 5.49
CA PRO A 35 29.60 -1.82 4.67
C PRO A 35 28.75 -0.68 4.09
N ALA A 36 28.54 0.39 4.87
CA ALA A 36 27.80 1.56 4.39
C ALA A 36 28.56 2.33 3.30
N GLN A 37 29.90 2.40 3.38
CA GLN A 37 30.72 3.00 2.33
C GLN A 37 30.73 2.14 1.07
N ALA A 38 30.91 0.82 1.21
CA ALA A 38 30.84 -0.12 0.08
C ALA A 38 29.50 0.00 -0.67
N LEU A 39 28.37 0.12 0.04
CA LEU A 39 27.08 0.35 -0.61
C LEU A 39 27.00 1.72 -1.30
N ARG A 40 27.54 2.79 -0.71
CA ARG A 40 27.57 4.11 -1.36
C ARG A 40 28.36 4.08 -2.67
N ASP A 41 29.52 3.42 -2.65
CA ASP A 41 30.38 3.31 -3.83
C ASP A 41 29.74 2.41 -4.90
N ALA A 42 29.09 1.30 -4.51
CA ALA A 42 28.32 0.45 -5.43
C ALA A 42 27.10 1.18 -6.01
N CYS A 43 26.36 1.95 -5.19
CA CYS A 43 25.27 2.82 -5.66
C CYS A 43 25.76 3.82 -6.72
N LYS A 44 26.93 4.44 -6.48
CA LYS A 44 27.51 5.41 -7.40
C LYS A 44 27.87 4.74 -8.73
N ARG A 45 28.60 3.62 -8.70
CA ARG A 45 28.92 2.83 -9.90
C ARG A 45 27.67 2.38 -10.67
N ALA A 46 26.66 1.87 -9.98
CA ALA A 46 25.41 1.44 -10.61
C ALA A 46 24.65 2.61 -11.28
N LYS A 47 24.71 3.81 -10.68
CA LYS A 47 24.10 5.02 -11.26
C LYS A 47 24.84 5.47 -12.52
N ASP A 48 26.17 5.46 -12.48
CA ASP A 48 27.02 5.83 -13.63
C ASP A 48 26.84 4.81 -14.77
N ALA A 49 26.80 3.51 -14.45
CA ALA A 49 26.51 2.44 -15.41
C ALA A 49 25.11 2.55 -16.01
N SER A 50 24.10 2.87 -15.20
CA SER A 50 22.74 3.12 -15.70
C SER A 50 22.68 4.33 -16.64
N ALA A 51 23.52 5.35 -16.44
CA ALA A 51 23.62 6.48 -17.35
C ALA A 51 24.27 6.06 -18.68
N ALA A 52 25.37 5.31 -18.63
CA ALA A 52 26.03 4.75 -19.81
C ALA A 52 25.11 3.82 -20.60
N SER A 53 24.38 2.94 -19.92
CA SER A 53 23.44 1.99 -20.54
C SER A 53 22.27 2.71 -21.24
N ARG A 54 21.74 3.79 -20.65
CA ARG A 54 20.74 4.64 -21.32
C ARG A 54 21.27 5.32 -22.58
N GLU A 55 22.53 5.76 -22.55
CA GLU A 55 23.15 6.37 -23.72
C GLU A 55 23.41 5.33 -24.83
N ARG A 56 23.88 4.13 -24.47
CA ARG A 56 23.99 3.00 -25.41
C ARG A 56 22.66 2.64 -26.04
N HIS A 57 21.59 2.57 -25.24
CA HIS A 57 20.25 2.32 -25.75
C HIS A 57 19.78 3.41 -26.73
N ARG A 58 20.13 4.69 -26.50
CA ARG A 58 19.85 5.77 -27.46
C ARG A 58 20.60 5.59 -28.77
N LEU A 59 21.81 5.05 -28.72
CA LEU A 59 22.62 4.74 -29.89
C LEU A 59 22.27 3.39 -30.54
N GLY A 60 21.22 2.69 -30.09
CA GLY A 60 20.83 1.37 -30.60
C GLY A 60 21.83 0.26 -30.26
N GLN A 61 22.73 0.48 -29.31
CA GLN A 61 23.73 -0.50 -28.92
C GLN A 61 23.14 -1.53 -27.93
N PRO A 62 23.49 -2.82 -28.07
CA PRO A 62 23.05 -3.84 -27.14
C PRO A 62 23.65 -3.63 -25.73
N PRO A 63 22.96 -4.09 -24.67
CA PRO A 63 23.47 -4.02 -23.31
C PRO A 63 24.77 -4.81 -23.19
N GLN A 64 25.75 -4.24 -22.49
CA GLN A 64 27.06 -4.85 -22.30
C GLN A 64 27.04 -5.80 -21.09
N PRO A 65 27.81 -6.89 -21.09
CA PRO A 65 27.87 -7.83 -19.95
C PRO A 65 28.34 -7.17 -18.65
N GLU A 66 29.09 -6.07 -18.74
CA GLU A 66 29.50 -5.24 -17.61
C GLU A 66 28.32 -4.64 -16.82
N ASP A 67 27.19 -4.35 -17.48
CA ASP A 67 25.99 -3.82 -16.83
C ASP A 67 25.38 -4.88 -15.90
N ALA A 68 25.40 -6.15 -16.31
CA ALA A 68 24.94 -7.26 -15.51
C ALA A 68 25.86 -7.50 -14.29
N ALA A 69 27.17 -7.44 -14.49
CA ALA A 69 28.15 -7.58 -13.40
C ALA A 69 27.99 -6.48 -12.35
N LEU A 70 27.76 -5.23 -12.76
CA LEU A 70 27.54 -4.10 -11.84
C LEU A 70 26.20 -4.20 -11.10
N ALA A 71 25.16 -4.72 -11.75
CA ALA A 71 23.89 -5.02 -11.08
C ALA A 71 24.06 -6.12 -10.01
N GLU A 72 24.86 -7.15 -10.30
CA GLU A 72 25.20 -8.19 -9.32
C GLU A 72 26.01 -7.62 -8.16
N GLU A 73 27.05 -6.82 -8.41
CA GLU A 73 27.86 -6.16 -7.39
C GLU A 73 26.99 -5.28 -6.46
N TYR A 74 26.06 -4.52 -7.03
CA TYR A 74 25.10 -3.73 -6.25
C TYR A 74 24.21 -4.61 -5.35
N SER A 75 23.73 -5.73 -5.89
CA SER A 75 22.91 -6.68 -5.14
C SER A 75 23.70 -7.31 -3.97
N GLN A 76 24.97 -7.67 -4.20
CA GLN A 76 25.87 -8.21 -3.18
C GLN A 76 26.18 -7.17 -2.10
N ALA A 77 26.45 -5.92 -2.47
CA ALA A 77 26.68 -4.81 -1.52
C ALA A 77 25.45 -4.54 -0.65
N LYS A 78 24.25 -4.58 -1.24
CA LYS A 78 22.98 -4.43 -0.51
C LYS A 78 22.74 -5.59 0.47
N ALA A 79 23.02 -6.82 0.04
CA ALA A 79 22.93 -8.00 0.90
C ALA A 79 23.93 -7.93 2.07
N ALA A 80 25.16 -7.46 1.83
CA ALA A 80 26.16 -7.25 2.88
C ALA A 80 25.71 -6.24 3.94
N LEU A 81 25.12 -5.10 3.52
CA LEU A 81 24.57 -4.13 4.48
C LEU A 81 23.44 -4.74 5.32
N ARG A 82 22.54 -5.50 4.69
CA ARG A 82 21.44 -6.15 5.42
C ARG A 82 21.96 -7.12 6.49
N ARG A 83 22.94 -7.97 6.14
CA ARG A 83 23.60 -8.87 7.11
C ARG A 83 24.26 -8.11 8.27
N ALA A 84 24.91 -6.97 7.98
CA ALA A 84 25.53 -6.14 9.01
C ALA A 84 24.48 -5.55 9.99
N LEU A 85 23.33 -5.10 9.48
CA LEU A 85 22.23 -4.59 10.31
C LEU A 85 21.57 -5.70 11.13
N GLU A 86 21.38 -6.88 10.55
CA GLU A 86 20.85 -8.06 11.26
C GLU A 86 21.81 -8.53 12.37
N ALA A 87 23.12 -8.51 12.13
CA ALA A 87 24.13 -8.79 13.15
C ALA A 87 24.08 -7.77 14.30
N GLU A 88 23.93 -6.47 14.00
CA GLU A 88 23.77 -5.43 15.03
C GLU A 88 22.49 -5.62 15.85
N ALA A 89 21.40 -6.02 15.20
CA ALA A 89 20.14 -6.32 15.88
C ALA A 89 20.28 -7.51 16.83
N ARG A 90 20.98 -8.58 16.40
CA ARG A 90 21.29 -9.75 17.25
C ARG A 90 22.17 -9.37 18.44
N GLU A 91 23.19 -8.53 18.25
CA GLU A 91 24.04 -8.04 19.35
C GLU A 91 23.23 -7.22 20.36
N LYS A 92 22.32 -6.35 19.90
CA LYS A 92 21.42 -5.59 20.78
C LYS A 92 20.46 -6.50 21.54
N ALA A 93 19.88 -7.50 20.87
CA ALA A 93 19.00 -8.48 21.51
C ALA A 93 19.75 -9.28 22.58
N ALA A 94 20.98 -9.74 22.29
CA ALA A 94 21.81 -10.44 23.26
C ALA A 94 22.20 -9.56 24.46
N ALA A 95 22.47 -8.26 24.23
CA ALA A 95 22.74 -7.32 25.31
C ALA A 95 21.50 -7.08 26.19
N ALA A 96 20.31 -6.97 25.59
CA ALA A 96 19.05 -6.80 26.32
C ALA A 96 18.69 -8.04 27.18
N GLN A 97 18.94 -9.25 26.65
CA GLN A 97 18.76 -10.48 27.42
C GLN A 97 19.70 -10.54 28.64
N LYS A 98 20.95 -10.11 28.50
CA LYS A 98 21.89 -10.04 29.63
C LYS A 98 21.46 -9.03 30.70
N THR A 99 20.88 -7.89 30.32
CA THR A 99 20.35 -6.93 31.30
C THR A 99 19.08 -7.43 32.00
N ALA A 100 18.25 -8.20 31.31
CA ALA A 100 17.05 -8.80 31.90
C ALA A 100 17.41 -9.89 32.92
N ALA A 101 18.41 -10.73 32.64
CA ALA A 101 18.82 -11.81 33.53
C ALA A 101 19.57 -11.35 34.81
N GLY A 102 20.17 -10.15 34.79
CA GLY A 102 20.90 -9.60 35.94
C GLY A 102 20.06 -8.80 36.93
N THR A 103 18.78 -8.54 36.63
CA THR A 103 17.89 -7.82 37.54
C THR A 103 17.16 -8.85 38.39
N ILE A 104 17.80 -9.30 39.48
CA ILE A 104 17.11 -10.04 40.52
C ILE A 104 16.05 -9.11 41.09
N PRO A 105 14.75 -9.47 41.07
CA PRO A 105 13.73 -8.65 41.71
C PRO A 105 14.07 -8.59 43.20
N ALA A 106 14.43 -7.40 43.69
CA ALA A 106 14.45 -7.14 45.12
C ALA A 106 13.06 -7.48 45.66
N GLU A 107 13.01 -8.37 46.66
CA GLU A 107 11.77 -8.76 47.33
C GLU A 107 10.93 -7.53 47.66
N PRO A 108 9.62 -7.55 47.37
CA PRO A 108 8.73 -6.49 47.83
C PRO A 108 8.59 -6.62 49.35
N ALA A 109 9.29 -5.76 50.09
CA ALA A 109 9.03 -5.54 51.50
C ALA A 109 7.57 -5.10 51.67
N SER A 110 6.76 -6.04 52.15
CA SER A 110 5.37 -5.88 52.51
C SER A 110 5.27 -4.91 53.70
N THR A 111 4.63 -3.76 53.50
CA THR A 111 3.97 -3.02 54.59
C THR A 111 2.84 -2.15 54.07
N ALA A 112 1.62 -2.61 54.37
CA ALA A 112 0.55 -1.87 55.00
C ALA A 112 -0.04 -0.60 54.32
N LYS A 113 -1.31 -0.77 53.92
CA LYS A 113 -2.48 -0.14 54.56
C LYS A 113 -2.71 1.36 54.32
N GLY A 114 -3.60 1.61 53.36
CA GLY A 114 -4.79 2.45 53.57
C GLY A 114 -4.64 3.95 53.35
N ALA A 115 -5.32 4.47 52.33
CA ALA A 115 -6.23 5.62 52.43
C ALA A 115 -6.87 5.87 51.06
N ALA A 116 -8.19 5.84 51.03
CA ALA A 116 -8.98 6.31 49.92
C ALA A 116 -8.85 7.84 49.84
N ALA A 117 -8.53 8.36 48.66
CA ALA A 117 -8.64 9.78 48.35
C ALA A 117 -9.24 9.90 46.94
N GLU A 118 -10.41 10.55 46.89
CA GLU A 118 -11.07 11.02 45.67
C GLU A 118 -10.13 11.88 44.81
N PRO A 119 -10.22 11.79 43.47
CA PRO A 119 -9.77 12.87 42.61
C PRO A 119 -10.96 13.75 42.20
N ALA A 120 -10.94 14.99 42.71
CA ALA A 120 -11.80 16.07 42.28
C ALA A 120 -11.63 16.36 40.77
N SER A 121 -12.77 16.59 40.12
CA SER A 121 -12.88 17.01 38.73
C SER A 121 -12.37 18.44 38.56
N VAL A 122 -11.36 18.63 37.70
CA VAL A 122 -10.88 19.96 37.29
C VAL A 122 -11.19 20.13 35.79
N THR A 123 -12.18 20.95 35.50
CA THR A 123 -12.46 21.52 34.18
C THR A 123 -11.57 22.75 33.94
N PRO A 124 -10.83 22.85 32.83
CA PRO A 124 -10.30 24.13 32.39
C PRO A 124 -11.26 24.84 31.42
N ALA A 125 -11.60 26.08 31.78
CA ALA A 125 -12.40 27.01 31.02
C ALA A 125 -11.70 27.47 29.73
N SER A 126 -12.50 27.56 28.67
CA SER A 126 -12.16 28.17 27.39
C SER A 126 -11.91 29.68 27.55
N THR A 127 -10.77 30.17 27.07
CA THR A 127 -10.56 31.59 26.80
C THR A 127 -10.42 31.77 25.29
N ALA A 128 -11.51 32.19 24.64
CA ALA A 128 -11.50 32.63 23.25
C ALA A 128 -10.91 34.04 23.17
N LYS A 129 -9.79 34.20 22.46
CA LYS A 129 -9.28 35.50 22.03
C LYS A 129 -9.60 35.67 20.55
N GLY A 130 -10.42 36.67 20.27
CA GLY A 130 -10.80 37.09 18.93
C GLY A 130 -9.60 37.58 18.11
N VAL A 131 -9.67 37.30 16.82
CA VAL A 131 -8.78 37.84 15.79
C VAL A 131 -9.67 38.68 14.85
N PRO A 132 -9.36 39.95 14.60
CA PRO A 132 -10.13 40.78 13.69
C PRO A 132 -9.85 40.42 12.23
N SER A 133 -10.93 40.30 11.46
CA SER A 133 -10.95 40.26 10.00
C SER A 133 -10.35 41.54 9.41
N GLY A 134 -9.30 41.38 8.60
CA GLY A 134 -8.82 42.39 7.67
C GLY A 134 -8.86 41.84 6.26
N GLY A 135 -9.89 42.21 5.50
CA GLY A 135 -10.00 41.93 4.08
C GLY A 135 -9.20 42.94 3.28
N THR A 136 -8.30 42.45 2.43
CA THR A 136 -7.75 43.22 1.31
C THR A 136 -8.03 42.43 0.04
N GLU A 137 -8.96 42.97 -0.75
CA GLU A 137 -9.23 42.55 -2.12
C GLU A 137 -7.96 42.76 -2.95
N ALA A 138 -7.26 41.67 -3.26
CA ALA A 138 -6.21 41.65 -4.26
C ALA A 138 -6.87 41.45 -5.62
N ALA A 139 -6.94 42.53 -6.40
CA ALA A 139 -7.30 42.49 -7.81
C ALA A 139 -6.44 41.44 -8.52
N ALA A 140 -7.13 40.51 -9.19
CA ALA A 140 -6.51 39.47 -9.99
C ALA A 140 -5.85 40.12 -11.22
N GLU A 141 -4.57 40.43 -11.10
CA GLU A 141 -3.73 40.81 -12.22
C GLU A 141 -3.60 39.58 -13.14
N ALA A 142 -4.06 39.74 -14.39
CA ALA A 142 -4.03 38.68 -15.39
C ALA A 142 -2.58 38.23 -15.62
N PRO A 143 -2.29 36.92 -15.68
CA PRO A 143 -0.93 36.44 -15.86
C PRO A 143 -0.36 36.97 -17.18
N PRO A 144 0.90 37.43 -17.19
CA PRO A 144 1.52 37.97 -18.39
C PRO A 144 1.55 36.89 -19.49
N PRO A 145 1.36 37.28 -20.76
CA PRO A 145 1.37 36.33 -21.86
C PRO A 145 2.71 35.60 -21.95
N PRO A 146 2.72 34.30 -22.29
CA PRO A 146 3.93 33.50 -22.33
C PRO A 146 4.92 34.05 -23.35
N SER A 147 6.19 34.07 -22.96
CA SER A 147 7.27 34.54 -23.82
C SER A 147 7.40 33.68 -25.09
N LYS A 148 7.87 34.28 -26.19
CA LYS A 148 8.12 33.57 -27.47
C LYS A 148 9.03 32.33 -27.33
N LYS A 149 9.90 32.33 -26.31
CA LYS A 149 10.78 31.20 -25.97
C LYS A 149 10.03 30.06 -25.29
N GLU A 150 9.05 30.36 -24.45
CA GLU A 150 8.17 29.37 -23.81
C GLU A 150 7.24 28.70 -24.81
N LEU A 151 6.67 29.47 -25.74
CA LEU A 151 5.84 28.95 -26.83
C LEU A 151 6.63 27.93 -27.66
N ARG A 152 7.87 28.26 -28.07
CA ARG A 152 8.74 27.32 -28.79
C ARG A 152 9.10 26.07 -27.98
N ARG A 153 9.28 26.19 -26.66
CA ARG A 153 9.53 25.04 -25.78
C ARG A 153 8.30 24.13 -25.66
N ARG A 154 7.10 24.72 -25.64
CA ARG A 154 5.83 24.00 -25.55
C ARG A 154 5.53 23.26 -26.86
N GLU A 155 5.75 23.90 -28.01
CA GLU A 155 5.64 23.27 -29.33
C GLU A 155 6.62 22.10 -29.49
N ALA A 156 7.88 22.28 -29.06
CA ALA A 156 8.87 21.20 -29.09
C ALA A 156 8.51 20.02 -28.16
N ALA A 157 7.88 20.31 -27.02
CA ALA A 157 7.38 19.28 -26.10
C ALA A 157 6.18 18.52 -26.70
N GLU A 158 5.25 19.22 -27.36
CA GLU A 158 4.13 18.57 -28.05
C GLU A 158 4.59 17.72 -29.24
N ARG A 159 5.57 18.18 -30.02
CA ARG A 159 6.17 17.39 -31.11
C ARG A 159 6.85 16.12 -30.60
N ALA A 160 7.56 16.19 -29.47
CA ALA A 160 8.20 15.03 -28.85
C ALA A 160 7.19 14.03 -28.25
N VAL A 161 6.01 14.49 -27.84
CA VAL A 161 4.91 13.63 -27.40
C VAL A 161 4.22 12.97 -28.60
N ALA A 162 4.04 13.70 -29.70
CA ALA A 162 3.45 13.18 -30.94
C ALA A 162 4.34 12.10 -31.60
N GLU A 163 5.67 12.28 -31.66
CA GLU A 163 6.57 11.25 -32.21
C GLU A 163 6.55 9.96 -31.37
N ARG A 164 6.41 10.05 -30.04
CA ARG A 164 6.26 8.86 -29.19
C ARG A 164 4.94 8.13 -29.34
N ALA A 165 3.93 8.76 -29.93
CA ALA A 165 2.63 8.14 -30.19
C ALA A 165 2.58 7.40 -31.55
N GLY A 166 3.56 7.60 -32.43
CA GLY A 166 3.58 7.07 -33.81
C GLY A 166 4.16 5.66 -33.99
N GLU A 167 4.93 5.14 -33.03
CA GLU A 167 5.57 3.80 -33.12
C GLU A 167 4.84 2.71 -32.30
N GLY A 168 3.53 2.86 -32.10
CA GLY A 168 2.68 1.85 -31.50
C GLY A 168 2.14 0.88 -32.55
N GLY A 169 2.96 -0.08 -32.98
CA GLY A 169 2.45 -1.26 -33.70
C GLY A 169 1.28 -1.84 -32.91
N GLY A 170 0.11 -1.91 -33.55
CA GLY A 170 -1.17 -2.32 -32.96
C GLY A 170 -1.05 -3.69 -32.30
N ASP A 171 -0.76 -3.69 -31.02
CA ASP A 171 -0.74 -4.87 -30.18
C ASP A 171 -2.21 -5.16 -29.85
N GLU A 172 -2.91 -5.81 -30.78
CA GLU A 172 -4.23 -6.38 -30.57
C GLU A 172 -4.13 -7.42 -29.44
N ARG A 173 -4.18 -6.92 -28.20
CA ARG A 173 -4.17 -7.74 -27.00
C ARG A 173 -5.60 -8.00 -26.62
N GLU A 174 -6.02 -9.24 -26.80
CA GLU A 174 -7.35 -9.65 -26.41
C GLU A 174 -7.41 -9.82 -24.88
N PRO A 175 -8.40 -9.23 -24.19
CA PRO A 175 -8.59 -9.43 -22.76
C PRO A 175 -9.08 -10.85 -22.50
N TRP A 176 -8.21 -11.71 -21.98
CA TRP A 176 -8.57 -13.06 -21.55
C TRP A 176 -8.76 -13.11 -20.03
N THR A 177 -9.87 -13.68 -19.57
CA THR A 177 -10.14 -13.84 -18.13
C THR A 177 -10.01 -15.30 -17.71
N CYS A 178 -9.17 -15.55 -16.71
CA CYS A 178 -9.07 -16.88 -16.10
C CYS A 178 -10.28 -17.15 -15.21
N GLU A 179 -11.12 -18.12 -15.56
CA GLU A 179 -12.34 -18.47 -14.82
C GLU A 179 -12.07 -18.90 -13.38
N THR A 180 -11.00 -19.68 -13.13
CA THR A 180 -10.63 -20.12 -11.77
C THR A 180 -10.18 -18.96 -10.87
N CYS A 181 -9.51 -17.96 -11.45
CA CYS A 181 -8.91 -16.88 -10.69
C CYS A 181 -9.73 -15.59 -10.70
N GLY A 182 -10.64 -15.42 -11.66
CA GLY A 182 -11.34 -14.17 -11.97
C GLY A 182 -10.40 -13.05 -12.41
N VAL A 183 -9.21 -13.38 -12.90
CA VAL A 183 -8.18 -12.39 -13.28
C VAL A 183 -8.20 -12.22 -14.80
N THR A 184 -8.42 -10.98 -15.24
CA THR A 184 -8.32 -10.58 -16.64
C THR A 184 -6.89 -10.16 -16.96
N ILE A 185 -6.31 -10.73 -18.02
CA ILE A 185 -4.97 -10.45 -18.51
C ILE A 185 -5.09 -10.09 -19.99
N LEU A 186 -4.39 -9.06 -20.41
CA LEU A 186 -4.24 -8.72 -21.82
C LEU A 186 -3.25 -9.71 -22.46
N VAL A 187 -3.79 -10.67 -23.21
CA VAL A 187 -3.02 -11.75 -23.80
C VAL A 187 -2.64 -11.35 -25.22
N ARG A 188 -1.34 -11.42 -25.52
CA ARG A 188 -0.85 -11.38 -26.89
C ARG A 188 -1.22 -12.69 -27.60
N PRO A 189 -1.37 -12.70 -28.93
CA PRO A 189 -1.71 -13.92 -29.69
C PRO A 189 -0.71 -15.08 -29.49
N ASP A 190 0.50 -14.82 -28.99
CA ASP A 190 1.49 -15.84 -28.65
C ASP A 190 1.15 -16.64 -27.36
N GLY A 191 0.12 -16.27 -26.61
CA GLY A 191 -0.42 -17.05 -25.50
C GLY A 191 0.48 -17.18 -24.26
N ARG A 192 1.70 -16.62 -24.26
CA ARG A 192 2.66 -16.79 -23.15
C ARG A 192 2.14 -16.25 -21.83
N ALA A 193 1.49 -15.09 -21.85
CA ALA A 193 0.91 -14.48 -20.64
C ALA A 193 -0.17 -15.37 -20.00
N ARG A 194 -0.99 -16.03 -20.84
CA ARG A 194 -1.99 -17.01 -20.40
C ARG A 194 -1.31 -18.24 -19.79
N GLN A 195 -0.30 -18.78 -20.46
CA GLN A 195 0.39 -19.98 -19.99
C GLN A 195 1.18 -19.75 -18.70
N GLN A 196 1.85 -18.60 -18.57
CA GLN A 196 2.54 -18.20 -17.34
C GLN A 196 1.57 -18.04 -16.16
N HIS A 197 0.34 -17.54 -16.41
CA HIS A 197 -0.69 -17.46 -15.39
C HIS A 197 -1.13 -18.85 -14.93
N LEU A 198 -1.46 -19.75 -15.87
CA LEU A 198 -1.93 -21.10 -15.57
C LEU A 198 -0.87 -21.94 -14.82
N GLN A 199 0.41 -21.76 -15.13
CA GLN A 199 1.52 -22.42 -14.44
C GLN A 199 1.94 -21.71 -13.13
N GLY A 200 1.36 -20.54 -12.84
CA GLY A 200 1.71 -19.76 -11.67
C GLY A 200 1.30 -20.44 -10.35
N LYS A 201 2.16 -20.37 -9.34
CA LYS A 201 1.88 -20.90 -7.99
C LYS A 201 0.55 -20.40 -7.40
N ALA A 202 0.15 -19.17 -7.71
CA ALA A 202 -1.11 -18.60 -7.25
C ALA A 202 -2.34 -19.26 -7.91
N HIS A 203 -2.26 -19.59 -9.20
CA HIS A 203 -3.32 -20.31 -9.92
C HIS A 203 -3.44 -21.74 -9.39
N ALA A 204 -2.32 -22.44 -9.22
CA ALA A 204 -2.28 -23.78 -8.62
C ALA A 204 -2.85 -23.80 -7.18
N LYS A 205 -2.56 -22.77 -6.36
CA LYS A 205 -3.12 -22.67 -5.01
C LYS A 205 -4.64 -22.47 -5.01
N ARG A 206 -5.18 -21.72 -5.98
CA ARG A 206 -6.62 -21.52 -6.14
C ARG A 206 -7.32 -22.77 -6.66
N LEU A 207 -6.71 -23.50 -7.59
CA LEU A 207 -7.21 -24.80 -8.04
C LEU A 207 -7.33 -25.79 -6.88
N ARG A 208 -6.34 -25.84 -5.99
CA ARG A 208 -6.38 -26.72 -4.79
C ARG A 208 -7.40 -26.28 -3.74
N ALA A 209 -7.76 -25.00 -3.71
CA ALA A 209 -8.71 -24.45 -2.74
C ALA A 209 -10.16 -24.42 -3.26
N ALA A 210 -10.38 -24.74 -4.54
CA ALA A 210 -11.72 -24.85 -5.09
C ALA A 210 -12.38 -26.11 -4.50
N PRO A 211 -13.52 -25.98 -3.78
CA PRO A 211 -14.21 -27.13 -3.21
C PRO A 211 -14.72 -28.04 -4.32
N ALA A 212 -14.49 -29.36 -4.19
CA ALA A 212 -14.91 -30.41 -5.10
C ALA A 212 -16.45 -30.56 -5.15
N THR A 213 -17.15 -29.51 -5.58
CA THR A 213 -18.62 -29.43 -5.65
C THR A 213 -19.14 -29.44 -7.08
N ALA A 214 -18.29 -29.77 -8.06
CA ALA A 214 -18.66 -29.92 -9.47
C ALA A 214 -18.25 -31.27 -10.06
N ALA A 215 -18.26 -32.33 -9.26
CA ALA A 215 -18.16 -33.72 -9.72
C ALA A 215 -19.43 -34.48 -9.33
N SER A 216 -20.56 -34.08 -9.88
CA SER A 216 -21.74 -34.95 -10.02
C SER A 216 -22.50 -34.55 -11.28
N ALA A 217 -21.95 -34.94 -12.42
CA ALA A 217 -22.70 -35.09 -13.66
C ALA A 217 -21.92 -36.06 -14.58
N GLY A 218 -22.38 -37.31 -14.64
CA GLY A 218 -22.11 -38.21 -15.75
C GLY A 218 -21.04 -39.29 -15.53
N ALA A 219 -21.46 -40.44 -14.99
CA ALA A 219 -20.91 -41.74 -15.37
C ALA A 219 -22.08 -42.74 -15.52
N PRO A 220 -22.03 -43.68 -16.50
CA PRO A 220 -23.23 -44.35 -17.02
C PRO A 220 -23.66 -45.59 -16.23
N SER A 221 -24.96 -45.80 -16.32
CA SER A 221 -25.83 -46.92 -15.95
C SER A 221 -25.25 -48.35 -16.03
N ALA A 222 -25.49 -49.15 -14.97
CA ALA A 222 -25.90 -50.56 -15.04
C ALA A 222 -26.46 -51.08 -13.69
N ALA A 223 -27.73 -51.53 -13.69
CA ALA A 223 -28.38 -52.66 -12.98
C ALA A 223 -27.99 -53.00 -11.50
N SER A 224 -28.86 -53.30 -10.52
CA SER A 224 -30.29 -53.64 -10.42
C SER A 224 -30.76 -53.65 -8.93
N ALA A 225 -31.99 -53.16 -8.68
CA ALA A 225 -33.05 -53.62 -7.71
C ALA A 225 -32.82 -53.55 -6.15
N PRO A 226 -33.86 -53.77 -5.30
CA PRO A 226 -34.86 -52.74 -4.92
C PRO A 226 -35.18 -52.62 -3.39
N ALA A 227 -35.97 -51.58 -3.05
CA ALA A 227 -36.78 -51.35 -1.83
C ALA A 227 -36.03 -51.19 -0.47
N THR A 228 -36.31 -50.19 0.35
CA THR A 228 -37.54 -50.10 1.18
C THR A 228 -37.68 -48.70 1.81
N ALA A 229 -38.93 -48.35 2.10
CA ALA A 229 -39.51 -47.16 2.74
C ALA A 229 -38.72 -46.46 3.87
N ALA A 230 -38.86 -45.12 3.95
CA ALA A 230 -39.60 -44.43 5.02
C ALA A 230 -39.35 -42.91 4.99
N ALA A 231 -40.44 -42.15 4.89
CA ALA A 231 -40.50 -40.75 5.32
C ALA A 231 -40.44 -40.70 6.87
N PRO A 232 -40.05 -39.57 7.50
CA PRO A 232 -41.01 -38.48 7.67
C PRO A 232 -40.44 -37.07 7.52
N ALA A 233 -41.40 -36.15 7.36
CA ALA A 233 -41.30 -34.70 7.33
C ALA A 233 -40.49 -34.08 8.48
N ALA A 234 -39.66 -33.08 8.13
CA ALA A 234 -39.31 -31.97 9.02
C ALA A 234 -39.04 -30.71 8.18
N ALA A 235 -39.72 -29.63 8.56
CA ALA A 235 -39.82 -28.36 7.85
C ALA A 235 -38.49 -27.57 7.76
N PRO A 236 -38.24 -26.82 6.67
CA PRO A 236 -37.28 -25.72 6.72
C PRO A 236 -37.96 -24.47 7.30
N ALA A 237 -37.44 -24.03 8.45
CA ALA A 237 -37.79 -22.78 9.09
C ALA A 237 -37.61 -21.59 8.14
N ALA A 238 -38.62 -20.72 8.16
CA ALA A 238 -38.71 -19.49 7.40
C ALA A 238 -37.52 -18.56 7.67
N VAL A 239 -36.84 -18.16 6.59
CA VAL A 239 -35.99 -16.98 6.56
C VAL A 239 -36.92 -15.77 6.33
N PRO A 240 -36.92 -14.72 7.18
CA PRO A 240 -37.78 -13.57 6.92
C PRO A 240 -37.29 -12.80 5.68
N ALA A 241 -38.06 -12.95 4.61
CA ALA A 241 -38.01 -12.14 3.42
C ALA A 241 -38.66 -10.78 3.72
N ALA A 242 -37.82 -9.75 3.85
CA ALA A 242 -38.21 -8.37 3.64
C ALA A 242 -37.09 -7.68 2.86
N VAL A 243 -37.08 -7.88 1.55
CA VAL A 243 -36.32 -7.06 0.61
C VAL A 243 -37.36 -6.39 -0.29
N PRO A 244 -37.37 -5.05 -0.39
CA PRO A 244 -38.37 -4.35 -1.19
C PRO A 244 -38.25 -4.77 -2.66
N ALA A 245 -39.40 -5.15 -3.21
CA ALA A 245 -39.60 -5.47 -4.61
C ALA A 245 -39.39 -4.20 -5.46
N GLY A 246 -38.16 -4.00 -5.92
CA GLY A 246 -37.81 -3.14 -7.04
C GLY A 246 -37.26 -4.02 -8.16
N GLY A 247 -38.13 -4.40 -9.10
CA GLY A 247 -37.86 -5.36 -10.18
C GLY A 247 -36.91 -4.84 -11.26
N GLY A 248 -35.65 -4.60 -10.90
CA GLY A 248 -34.55 -4.51 -11.85
C GLY A 248 -33.59 -5.66 -11.58
N THR A 249 -33.23 -6.43 -12.62
CA THR A 249 -32.08 -7.34 -12.63
C THR A 249 -30.78 -6.53 -12.57
N GLY A 250 -30.64 -5.74 -11.51
CA GLY A 250 -29.49 -4.89 -11.28
C GLY A 250 -28.28 -5.73 -10.87
N TYR A 251 -27.11 -5.23 -11.24
CA TYR A 251 -25.87 -5.65 -10.64
C TYR A 251 -25.50 -4.66 -9.53
N TYR A 252 -25.03 -5.16 -8.40
CA TYR A 252 -24.42 -4.36 -7.35
C TYR A 252 -22.94 -4.17 -7.67
N GLU A 253 -22.53 -2.93 -7.93
CA GLU A 253 -21.12 -2.57 -8.10
C GLU A 253 -20.54 -2.01 -6.81
N CYS A 254 -19.59 -2.72 -6.22
CA CYS A 254 -18.83 -2.18 -5.10
C CYS A 254 -17.61 -1.41 -5.61
N LYS A 255 -17.63 -0.08 -5.62
CA LYS A 255 -16.46 0.72 -6.05
C LYS A 255 -15.19 0.43 -5.23
N LEU A 256 -15.34 0.20 -3.92
CA LEU A 256 -14.23 -0.08 -2.99
C LEU A 256 -13.48 -1.38 -3.34
N CYS A 257 -14.24 -2.45 -3.59
CA CYS A 257 -13.70 -3.76 -3.95
C CYS A 257 -13.44 -3.89 -5.45
N SER A 258 -14.20 -3.12 -6.22
CA SER A 258 -14.25 -3.05 -7.68
C SER A 258 -14.64 -4.38 -8.28
N CYS A 259 -15.75 -4.87 -7.76
CA CYS A 259 -16.40 -6.07 -8.20
C CYS A 259 -17.86 -5.73 -8.50
N THR A 260 -18.36 -6.37 -9.55
CA THR A 260 -19.75 -6.36 -9.94
C THR A 260 -20.36 -7.70 -9.51
N LEU A 261 -21.43 -7.64 -8.75
CA LEU A 261 -22.10 -8.79 -8.14
C LEU A 261 -23.58 -8.77 -8.53
N ALA A 262 -24.27 -9.90 -8.43
CA ALA A 262 -25.73 -9.89 -8.47
C ALA A 262 -26.26 -9.00 -7.32
N SER A 263 -27.32 -8.22 -7.53
CA SER A 263 -27.89 -7.35 -6.50
C SER A 263 -28.17 -8.07 -5.18
N SER A 264 -28.64 -9.32 -5.24
CA SER A 264 -28.89 -10.15 -4.05
C SER A 264 -27.63 -10.48 -3.23
N ALA A 265 -26.45 -10.49 -3.86
CA ALA A 265 -25.18 -10.77 -3.20
C ALA A 265 -24.51 -9.53 -2.57
N GLY A 266 -25.04 -8.32 -2.81
CA GLY A 266 -24.45 -7.06 -2.33
C GLY A 266 -24.36 -7.01 -0.80
N ALA A 267 -25.45 -7.35 -0.09
CA ALA A 267 -25.47 -7.34 1.38
C ALA A 267 -24.49 -8.33 2.00
N LEU A 268 -24.32 -9.52 1.39
CA LEU A 268 -23.35 -10.51 1.85
C LEU A 268 -21.91 -10.05 1.59
N HIS A 269 -21.68 -9.39 0.46
CA HIS A 269 -20.37 -8.84 0.11
C HIS A 269 -19.92 -7.75 1.10
N GLU A 270 -20.80 -6.81 1.46
CA GLU A 270 -20.50 -5.74 2.42
C GLU A 270 -20.06 -6.31 3.79
N LYS A 271 -20.65 -7.43 4.21
CA LYS A 271 -20.26 -8.15 5.44
C LYS A 271 -19.02 -9.03 5.28
N GLY A 272 -18.50 -9.20 4.08
CA GLY A 272 -17.34 -10.05 3.77
C GLY A 272 -16.04 -9.55 4.40
N ALA A 273 -15.17 -10.48 4.80
CA ALA A 273 -13.88 -10.15 5.43
C ALA A 273 -12.98 -9.25 4.54
N ARG A 274 -12.97 -9.50 3.22
CA ARG A 274 -12.19 -8.69 2.26
C ARG A 274 -12.71 -7.26 2.14
N HIS A 275 -14.03 -7.07 2.15
CA HIS A 275 -14.63 -5.74 2.10
C HIS A 275 -14.27 -4.98 3.38
N ARG A 276 -14.44 -5.61 4.54
CA ARG A 276 -14.06 -5.04 5.84
C ARG A 276 -12.60 -4.62 5.91
N GLU A 277 -11.67 -5.46 5.43
CA GLU A 277 -10.24 -5.12 5.38
C GLU A 277 -9.99 -3.88 4.49
N ARG A 278 -10.65 -3.78 3.34
CA ARG A 278 -10.54 -2.59 2.47
C ARG A 278 -11.12 -1.34 3.11
N VAL A 279 -12.26 -1.45 3.80
CA VAL A 279 -12.87 -0.34 4.54
C VAL A 279 -11.90 0.15 5.62
N GLN A 280 -11.26 -0.75 6.36
CA GLN A 280 -10.27 -0.39 7.38
C GLN A 280 -9.05 0.33 6.78
N ARG A 281 -8.54 -0.13 5.63
CA ARG A 281 -7.44 0.54 4.92
C ARG A 281 -7.86 1.93 4.43
N LEU A 282 -9.07 2.08 3.92
CA LEU A 282 -9.61 3.40 3.52
C LEU A 282 -9.79 4.32 4.74
N ALA A 283 -10.29 3.80 5.87
CA ALA A 283 -10.45 4.55 7.10
C ALA A 283 -9.09 5.02 7.67
N ALA A 284 -8.06 4.18 7.63
CA ALA A 284 -6.70 4.56 8.01
C ALA A 284 -6.16 5.70 7.12
N PHE A 285 -6.31 5.56 5.80
CA PHE A 285 -5.93 6.59 4.83
C PHE A 285 -6.63 7.92 5.11
N LEU A 286 -7.95 7.92 5.34
CA LEU A 286 -8.70 9.15 5.62
C LEU A 286 -8.27 9.83 6.93
N ARG A 287 -7.87 9.07 7.96
CA ARG A 287 -7.37 9.64 9.23
C ARG A 287 -5.99 10.27 9.09
N GLU A 288 -5.08 9.59 8.42
CA GLU A 288 -3.74 10.14 8.12
C GLU A 288 -3.88 11.42 7.29
N ARG A 289 -4.83 11.40 6.36
CA ARG A 289 -5.09 12.52 5.49
C ARG A 289 -5.79 13.68 6.19
N SER A 290 -6.76 13.45 7.08
CA SER A 290 -7.40 14.55 7.81
C SER A 290 -6.41 15.35 8.65
N ALA A 291 -5.33 14.71 9.13
CA ALA A 291 -4.23 15.42 9.80
C ALA A 291 -3.41 16.29 8.82
N ALA A 292 -3.21 15.83 7.59
CA ALA A 292 -2.51 16.57 6.53
C ALA A 292 -3.38 17.62 5.82
N ASP A 293 -4.70 17.40 5.73
CA ASP A 293 -5.65 18.32 5.09
C ASP A 293 -5.76 19.65 5.86
N ALA A 294 -5.36 19.69 7.14
CA ALA A 294 -5.18 20.93 7.90
C ALA A 294 -4.15 21.88 7.24
N GLU A 295 -3.15 21.33 6.54
CA GLU A 295 -2.17 22.10 5.78
C GLU A 295 -2.59 22.29 4.32
N ARG A 296 -3.35 21.34 3.76
CA ARG A 296 -3.75 21.38 2.35
C ARG A 296 -5.14 20.77 2.12
N PRO A 297 -6.21 21.59 2.16
CA PRO A 297 -7.56 21.09 1.95
C PRO A 297 -7.71 20.48 0.55
N LEU A 298 -8.47 19.39 0.49
CA LEU A 298 -8.91 18.75 -0.73
C LEU A 298 -9.63 19.75 -1.64
N LYS A 299 -9.23 19.79 -2.91
CA LYS A 299 -9.92 20.64 -3.88
C LYS A 299 -11.14 19.89 -4.43
N PRO A 300 -12.22 20.62 -4.78
CA PRO A 300 -13.32 20.03 -5.53
C PRO A 300 -12.80 19.30 -6.77
N GLY A 301 -13.17 18.02 -6.91
CA GLY A 301 -12.78 17.16 -8.01
C GLY A 301 -11.58 16.25 -7.73
N ASP A 302 -10.88 16.42 -6.61
CA ASP A 302 -9.94 15.40 -6.12
C ASP A 302 -10.71 14.10 -5.81
N TRP A 303 -10.08 12.96 -6.08
CA TRP A 303 -10.69 11.64 -5.90
C TRP A 303 -9.70 10.64 -5.30
N ILE A 304 -10.23 9.56 -4.74
CA ILE A 304 -9.48 8.52 -4.05
C ILE A 304 -9.51 7.26 -4.90
N CYS A 305 -8.34 6.81 -5.32
CA CYS A 305 -8.19 5.53 -6.01
C CYS A 305 -8.13 4.39 -4.99
N THR A 306 -9.09 3.47 -5.05
CA THR A 306 -9.19 2.28 -4.17
C THR A 306 -8.89 0.96 -4.89
N ALA A 307 -7.96 1.00 -5.85
CA ALA A 307 -7.63 -0.21 -6.62
C ALA A 307 -7.12 -1.34 -5.72
N ALA A 308 -7.50 -2.57 -6.06
CA ALA A 308 -7.12 -3.78 -5.33
C ALA A 308 -5.60 -3.98 -5.22
N SER A 309 -4.85 -3.45 -6.18
CA SER A 309 -3.41 -3.67 -6.34
C SER A 309 -2.55 -2.80 -5.43
N HIS A 310 -3.11 -1.79 -4.77
CA HIS A 310 -2.33 -0.88 -3.92
C HIS A 310 -3.14 -0.29 -2.76
N ALA A 311 -2.45 0.40 -1.84
CA ALA A 311 -3.10 1.17 -0.79
C ALA A 311 -3.93 2.33 -1.39
N PRO A 312 -5.02 2.77 -0.74
CA PRO A 312 -5.77 3.93 -1.17
C PRO A 312 -4.85 5.13 -1.41
N GLN A 313 -5.05 5.85 -2.52
CA GLN A 313 -4.21 6.97 -2.89
C GLN A 313 -5.06 8.13 -3.40
N LEU A 314 -4.68 9.35 -3.02
CA LEU A 314 -5.24 10.57 -3.61
C LEU A 314 -4.81 10.71 -5.07
N VAL A 315 -5.77 11.06 -5.90
CA VAL A 315 -5.54 11.54 -7.26
C VAL A 315 -6.14 12.94 -7.37
N TYR A 316 -5.33 13.89 -7.85
CA TYR A 316 -5.74 15.28 -7.98
C TYR A 316 -6.73 15.46 -9.14
N ALA A 317 -7.58 16.49 -9.02
CA ALA A 317 -8.65 16.82 -9.97
C ALA A 317 -8.18 16.98 -11.43
N ASN A 318 -6.92 17.35 -11.64
CA ASN A 318 -6.33 17.52 -12.98
C ASN A 318 -5.98 16.20 -13.67
N ARG A 319 -6.25 15.06 -13.04
CA ARG A 319 -5.97 13.74 -13.61
C ARG A 319 -7.24 12.94 -13.73
N ASP A 320 -7.50 12.49 -14.95
CA ASP A 320 -8.59 11.55 -15.25
C ASP A 320 -8.23 10.11 -14.92
N SER A 321 -6.95 9.81 -14.65
CA SER A 321 -6.48 8.47 -14.34
C SER A 321 -5.53 8.39 -13.14
N CYS A 322 -5.54 7.25 -12.47
CA CYS A 322 -4.68 6.99 -11.31
C CYS A 322 -3.20 7.10 -11.69
N CYS A 323 -2.41 7.78 -10.85
CA CYS A 323 -0.98 7.99 -11.08
C CYS A 323 -0.09 6.75 -10.90
N ARG A 324 -0.63 5.66 -10.35
CA ARG A 324 0.12 4.43 -10.12
C ARG A 324 0.27 3.67 -11.44
N ALA A 325 1.52 3.39 -11.83
CA ALA A 325 1.81 2.59 -13.01
C ALA A 325 1.06 1.25 -12.96
N GLY A 326 0.30 0.95 -14.02
CA GLY A 326 -0.49 -0.27 -14.15
C GLY A 326 -1.84 -0.30 -13.43
N CYS A 327 -2.29 0.79 -12.78
CA CYS A 327 -3.62 0.82 -12.17
C CYS A 327 -4.75 1.00 -13.20
N GLY A 328 -4.55 1.86 -14.20
CA GLY A 328 -5.52 2.10 -15.29
C GLY A 328 -6.88 2.69 -14.90
N ARG A 329 -7.16 2.93 -13.61
CA ARG A 329 -8.47 3.44 -13.19
C ARG A 329 -8.71 4.85 -13.63
N ALA A 330 -9.91 5.07 -14.15
CA ALA A 330 -10.43 6.38 -14.44
C ALA A 330 -11.05 7.03 -13.19
N ARG A 331 -11.18 8.36 -13.22
CA ARG A 331 -11.83 9.17 -12.19
C ARG A 331 -13.25 8.69 -11.86
N ALA A 332 -14.01 8.24 -12.86
CA ALA A 332 -15.36 7.70 -12.68
C ALA A 332 -15.42 6.44 -11.78
N GLN A 333 -14.31 5.68 -11.71
CA GLN A 333 -14.16 4.50 -10.85
C GLN A 333 -13.54 4.82 -9.48
N GLY A 334 -13.17 6.09 -9.27
CA GLY A 334 -12.70 6.61 -8.01
C GLY A 334 -13.83 6.87 -7.02
N LEU A 335 -13.45 7.09 -5.76
CA LEU A 335 -14.36 7.59 -4.73
C LEU A 335 -14.08 9.07 -4.49
N SER A 336 -15.11 9.90 -4.48
CA SER A 336 -15.01 11.22 -3.87
C SER A 336 -14.75 11.11 -2.36
N GLN A 337 -14.31 12.20 -1.72
CA GLN A 337 -14.08 12.20 -0.28
C GLN A 337 -15.37 11.90 0.51
N SER A 338 -16.50 12.47 0.10
CA SER A 338 -17.80 12.24 0.74
C SER A 338 -18.24 10.78 0.58
N GLU A 339 -18.16 10.21 -0.63
CA GLU A 339 -18.46 8.78 -0.85
C GLU A 339 -17.55 7.88 0.01
N ALA A 340 -16.26 8.19 0.07
CA ALA A 340 -15.31 7.43 0.89
C ALA A 340 -15.66 7.51 2.39
N ALA A 341 -16.03 8.69 2.89
CA ALA A 341 -16.49 8.87 4.27
C ALA A 341 -17.77 8.08 4.56
N THR A 342 -18.76 8.12 3.65
CA THR A 342 -20.00 7.35 3.76
C THR A 342 -19.74 5.84 3.78
N MET A 343 -18.82 5.34 2.94
CA MET A 343 -18.45 3.91 2.95
C MET A 343 -17.78 3.49 4.26
N VAL A 344 -16.92 4.35 4.81
CA VAL A 344 -16.28 4.09 6.12
C VAL A 344 -17.30 4.12 7.26
N ALA A 345 -18.27 5.03 7.22
CA ALA A 345 -19.35 5.09 8.20
C ALA A 345 -20.22 3.82 8.19
N ARG A 346 -20.73 3.42 7.01
CA ARG A 346 -21.54 2.20 6.84
C ARG A 346 -20.81 0.93 7.25
N GLY A 347 -19.51 0.83 6.95
CA GLY A 347 -18.71 -0.33 7.32
C GLY A 347 -18.45 -0.49 8.82
N ARG A 348 -18.67 0.56 9.62
CA ARG A 348 -18.61 0.47 11.10
C ARG A 348 -19.90 -0.09 11.67
N GLU A 349 -21.05 0.26 11.10
CA GLU A 349 -22.36 -0.18 11.58
C GLU A 349 -22.60 -1.67 11.31
N GLY A 350 -22.10 -2.21 10.20
CA GLY A 350 -22.25 -3.64 9.87
C GLY A 350 -21.26 -4.59 10.56
N GLY A 351 -20.43 -4.09 11.47
CA GLY A 351 -19.40 -4.86 12.17
C GLY A 351 -19.59 -5.00 13.68
N ALA A 352 -20.66 -4.41 14.23
CA ALA A 352 -21.14 -4.65 15.59
C ALA A 352 -22.07 -5.87 15.60
#